data_AF-A0A317WIP6-F1
#
_entry.id   AF-A0A317WIP6-F1
#
_cell.length_a   1.000
_cell.length_b   1.000
_cell.length_c   1.000
_cell.angle_alpha   90.00
_cell.angle_beta   90.00
_cell.angle_gamma   90.00
#
_symmetry.space_group_name_H-M   'P 1'
#
loop_
_entity.id
_entity.type
_entity.pdbx_description
1 polymer ?
#
loop_
_entity_poly.entity_id
_entity_poly.type
_entity_poly.pdbx_seq_one_letter_code
_entity_poly.pdbx_strand_id
1 'polypeptide(L)'
;MEHLGGVKSDEVVFSILFDVAIKSSQFTVAERLLEEMKKRGLEFKRFGKVSKIQYYGMQEDAVGVQRSFDEFVSSGEIVDTVVMNCVMTAFIRAGEVETAKQLYAKMMEAEAASQAATGPSMDPKRRRESNLRSEMGLYRNDAKKLGRVLQGSAALKGTLPDYHRALQDSFRAVPDTRTFHIFLSLHANTTADINGFKSILADMEKAYVVPPRGMIFLLYFSGFARNGRYNKGWTAEQLQETWKSYLRALHESSTRLTELYRNQQKSGLTTPFLGGTSAFEVAYPSVTREPSDFNTTLPTSGSASKGKSHEVGNPKARTMTQADGKPGADNAFRDMEGADEEIEEHAQHRQHSSEEIETRIENGVFLGRRMIVTILRAFGACCGPDEIMKVWLQMERIWQPRKRKALDVMITREELEKQMNRTQRRS
;
A
#
# COMPACT_ATOMS: atom_id res chain seq x y z
N MET A 1 -16.46 33.09 5.39
CA MET A 1 -15.32 32.74 6.27
C MET A 1 -14.49 33.97 6.59
N GLU A 2 -13.81 34.61 5.62
CA GLU A 2 -13.01 35.84 5.89
C GLU A 2 -13.84 37.02 6.42
N HIS A 3 -14.96 37.34 5.77
CA HIS A 3 -15.83 38.45 6.18
C HIS A 3 -16.60 38.19 7.48
N LEU A 4 -16.79 36.92 7.87
CA LEU A 4 -17.52 36.55 9.08
C LEU A 4 -16.58 36.41 10.29
N GLY A 5 -15.33 36.00 10.07
CA GLY A 5 -14.33 35.78 11.12
C GLY A 5 -13.29 36.90 11.25
N GLY A 6 -13.25 37.88 10.34
CA GLY A 6 -12.31 39.00 10.38
C GLY A 6 -10.84 38.64 10.12
N VAL A 7 -10.54 37.38 9.79
CA VAL A 7 -9.19 36.88 9.53
C VAL A 7 -9.00 36.66 8.04
N LYS A 8 -7.95 37.27 7.47
CA LYS A 8 -7.54 37.02 6.08
C LYS A 8 -7.01 35.58 5.96
N SER A 9 -7.44 34.86 4.94
CA SER A 9 -6.96 33.50 4.66
C SER A 9 -5.47 33.54 4.33
N ASP A 10 -4.74 32.61 4.93
CA ASP A 10 -3.33 32.38 4.67
C ASP A 10 -3.13 31.39 3.51
N GLU A 11 -1.87 31.20 3.13
CA GLU A 11 -1.42 30.23 2.12
C GLU A 11 -1.87 28.78 2.41
N VAL A 12 -2.09 28.40 3.68
CA VAL A 12 -2.51 27.06 4.08
C VAL A 12 -3.98 26.85 3.78
N VAL A 13 -4.83 27.82 4.12
CA VAL A 13 -6.26 27.80 3.79
C VAL A 13 -6.45 27.75 2.28
N PHE A 14 -5.73 28.58 1.52
CA PHE A 14 -5.79 28.53 0.06
C PHE A 14 -5.33 27.17 -0.51
N SER A 15 -4.28 26.57 0.05
CA SER A 15 -3.82 25.22 -0.36
C SER A 15 -4.91 24.16 -0.15
N ILE A 16 -5.63 24.20 0.97
CA ILE A 16 -6.72 23.26 1.28
C ILE A 16 -7.91 23.49 0.34
N LEU A 17 -8.33 24.75 0.16
CA LEU A 17 -9.44 25.09 -0.74
C LEU A 17 -9.14 24.67 -2.18
N PHE A 18 -7.90 24.89 -2.62
CA PHE A 18 -7.43 24.47 -3.94
C PHE A 18 -7.47 22.93 -4.08
N ASP A 19 -6.91 22.20 -3.11
CA ASP A 19 -6.94 20.73 -3.09
C ASP A 19 -8.37 20.15 -3.12
N VAL A 20 -9.30 20.78 -2.40
CA VAL A 20 -10.73 20.40 -2.43
C VAL A 20 -11.36 20.71 -3.79
N ALA A 21 -11.07 21.88 -4.38
CA ALA A 21 -11.60 22.27 -5.68
C ALA A 21 -11.15 21.30 -6.79
N ILE A 22 -9.85 20.96 -6.84
CA ILE A 22 -9.33 20.03 -7.86
C ILE A 22 -9.89 18.61 -7.68
N LYS A 23 -10.05 18.12 -6.45
CA LYS A 23 -10.63 16.79 -6.17
C LYS A 23 -12.11 16.72 -6.49
N SER A 24 -12.79 17.86 -6.46
CA SER A 24 -14.20 17.99 -6.84
C SER A 24 -14.38 18.33 -8.33
N SER A 25 -13.30 18.35 -9.12
CA SER A 25 -13.29 18.74 -10.54
C SER A 25 -13.86 20.15 -10.80
N GLN A 26 -13.79 21.04 -9.81
CA GLN A 26 -14.23 22.44 -9.90
C GLN A 26 -13.06 23.33 -10.33
N PHE A 27 -12.59 23.14 -11.57
CA PHE A 27 -11.38 23.81 -12.06
C PHE A 27 -11.52 25.33 -12.18
N THR A 28 -12.71 25.83 -12.48
CA THR A 28 -12.98 27.28 -12.51
C THR A 28 -12.81 27.94 -11.15
N VAL A 29 -13.16 27.24 -10.06
CA VAL A 29 -12.92 27.71 -8.69
C VAL A 29 -11.42 27.65 -8.38
N ALA A 30 -10.74 26.59 -8.80
CA ALA A 30 -9.29 26.43 -8.63
C ALA A 30 -8.51 27.57 -9.31
N GLU A 31 -8.87 27.96 -10.52
CA GLU A 31 -8.26 29.10 -11.23
C GLU A 31 -8.48 30.43 -10.50
N ARG A 32 -9.71 30.71 -10.04
CA ARG A 32 -10.00 31.91 -9.25
C ARG A 32 -9.17 31.96 -7.96
N LEU A 33 -8.95 30.82 -7.30
CA LEU A 33 -8.10 30.74 -6.12
C LEU A 33 -6.64 31.07 -6.47
N LEU A 34 -6.11 30.57 -7.59
CA LEU A 34 -4.75 30.90 -8.06
C LEU A 34 -4.60 32.39 -8.37
N GLU A 35 -5.59 32.99 -9.03
CA GLU A 35 -5.60 34.42 -9.34
C GLU A 35 -5.63 35.27 -8.07
N GLU A 36 -6.46 34.89 -7.09
CA GLU A 36 -6.57 35.61 -5.82
C GLU A 36 -5.28 35.51 -5.00
N MET A 37 -4.65 34.32 -4.96
CA MET A 37 -3.33 34.17 -4.35
C MET A 37 -2.30 35.08 -5.01
N LYS A 38 -2.26 35.12 -6.35
CA LYS A 38 -1.36 36.00 -7.11
C LYS A 38 -1.61 37.48 -6.80
N LYS A 39 -2.87 37.92 -6.72
CA LYS A 39 -3.24 39.30 -6.33
C LYS A 39 -2.78 39.66 -4.93
N ARG A 40 -2.80 38.69 -4.00
CA ARG A 40 -2.37 38.85 -2.62
C ARG A 40 -0.86 38.65 -2.42
N GLY A 41 -0.11 38.30 -3.46
CA GLY A 41 1.32 37.98 -3.37
C GLY A 41 1.60 36.72 -2.52
N LEU A 42 0.65 35.80 -2.46
CA LEU A 42 0.77 34.54 -1.71
C LEU A 42 1.30 33.44 -2.64
N GLU A 43 2.22 32.63 -2.14
CA GLU A 43 2.74 31.45 -2.82
C GLU A 43 2.30 30.17 -2.12
N PHE A 44 2.21 29.08 -2.88
CA PHE A 44 1.96 27.79 -2.26
C PHE A 44 3.18 27.30 -1.48
N LYS A 45 2.93 26.73 -0.30
CA LYS A 45 3.86 25.82 0.38
C LYS A 45 3.99 24.50 -0.39
N ARG A 46 4.93 23.64 0.03
CA ARG A 46 5.17 22.29 -0.52
C ARG A 46 3.90 21.56 -0.98
N PHE A 47 2.93 21.39 -0.08
CA PHE A 47 1.70 20.65 -0.39
C PHE A 47 0.85 21.31 -1.49
N GLY A 48 0.71 22.64 -1.46
CA GLY A 48 -0.01 23.37 -2.50
C GLY A 48 0.68 23.29 -3.86
N LYS A 49 2.02 23.30 -3.89
CA LYS A 49 2.79 23.10 -5.13
C LYS A 49 2.59 21.70 -5.71
N VAL A 50 2.55 20.67 -4.86
CA VAL A 50 2.21 19.29 -5.29
C VAL A 50 0.77 19.23 -5.83
N SER A 51 -0.19 19.87 -5.17
CA SER A 51 -1.56 19.98 -5.68
C SER A 51 -1.64 20.70 -7.03
N LYS A 52 -0.79 21.72 -7.28
CA LYS A 52 -0.68 22.42 -8.57
C LYS A 52 -0.17 21.49 -9.69
N ILE A 53 0.80 20.62 -9.42
CA ILE A 53 1.23 19.58 -10.38
C ILE A 53 0.05 18.66 -10.71
N GLN A 54 -0.69 18.21 -9.69
CA GLN A 54 -1.86 17.36 -9.89
C GLN A 54 -2.97 18.07 -10.69
N TYR A 55 -3.17 19.37 -10.47
CA TYR A 55 -4.15 20.19 -11.19
C TYR A 55 -3.92 20.13 -12.70
N TYR A 56 -2.71 20.43 -13.17
CA TYR A 56 -2.40 20.39 -14.60
C TYR A 56 -2.52 18.97 -15.18
N GLY A 57 -2.15 17.95 -14.42
CA GLY A 57 -2.39 16.57 -14.83
C GLY A 57 -3.88 16.25 -15.01
N MET A 58 -4.76 16.81 -14.17
CA MET A 58 -6.22 16.63 -14.30
C MET A 58 -6.86 17.47 -15.41
N GLN A 59 -6.19 18.54 -15.84
CA GLN A 59 -6.57 19.36 -17.01
C GLN A 59 -5.97 18.83 -18.31
N GLU A 60 -5.30 17.68 -18.27
CA GLU A 60 -4.63 17.06 -19.41
C GLU A 60 -3.51 17.92 -20.04
N ASP A 61 -2.90 18.81 -19.25
CA ASP A 61 -1.84 19.73 -19.69
C ASP A 61 -0.45 19.25 -19.24
N ALA A 62 0.22 18.49 -20.11
CA ALA A 62 1.56 17.97 -19.83
C ALA A 62 2.63 19.07 -19.69
N VAL A 63 2.49 20.18 -20.43
CA VAL A 63 3.43 21.32 -20.36
C VAL A 63 3.27 22.02 -19.02
N GLY A 64 2.03 22.19 -18.55
CA GLY A 64 1.71 22.70 -17.23
C GLY A 64 2.24 21.82 -16.10
N VAL A 65 2.19 20.48 -16.26
CA VAL A 65 2.80 19.53 -15.31
C VAL A 65 4.30 19.74 -15.23
N GLN A 66 4.99 19.78 -16.38
CA GLN A 66 6.44 19.99 -16.42
C GLN A 66 6.84 21.34 -15.80
N ARG A 67 6.17 22.43 -16.20
CA ARG A 67 6.44 23.77 -15.64
C ARG A 67 6.24 23.82 -14.13
N SER A 68 5.17 23.20 -13.62
CA SER A 68 4.89 23.19 -12.19
C SER A 68 5.89 22.35 -11.41
N PHE A 69 6.42 21.29 -12.02
CA PHE A 69 7.49 20.49 -11.44
C PHE A 69 8.83 21.25 -11.45
N ASP A 70 9.16 21.95 -12.52
CA ASP A 70 10.36 22.80 -12.58
C ASP A 70 10.28 23.95 -11.56
N GLU A 71 9.10 24.54 -11.37
CA GLU A 71 8.82 25.52 -10.31
C GLU A 71 9.02 24.93 -8.90
N PHE A 72 8.55 23.69 -8.69
CA PHE A 72 8.78 22.96 -7.44
C PHE A 72 10.28 22.82 -7.14
N VAL A 73 11.06 22.31 -8.10
CA VAL A 73 12.52 22.10 -7.95
C VAL A 73 13.29 23.42 -7.81
N SER A 74 12.96 24.42 -8.63
CA SER A 74 13.60 25.74 -8.60
C SER A 74 13.35 26.47 -7.29
N SER A 75 12.19 26.26 -6.65
CA SER A 75 11.90 26.80 -5.32
C SER A 75 12.69 26.18 -4.16
N GLY A 76 13.51 25.15 -4.44
CA GLY A 76 14.34 24.49 -3.44
C GLY A 76 13.63 23.42 -2.62
N GLU A 77 12.41 23.05 -2.99
CA GLU A 77 11.76 21.91 -2.36
C GLU A 77 12.48 20.60 -2.68
N ILE A 78 12.66 19.76 -1.66
CA ILE A 78 13.28 18.43 -1.84
C ILE A 78 12.31 17.50 -2.57
N VAL A 79 12.76 16.90 -3.66
CA VAL A 79 12.00 15.89 -4.41
C VAL A 79 12.14 14.55 -3.71
N ASP A 80 11.01 14.00 -3.24
CA ASP A 80 10.90 12.69 -2.63
C ASP A 80 10.08 11.72 -3.51
N THR A 81 9.96 10.46 -3.09
CA THR A 81 9.15 9.44 -3.79
C THR A 81 7.68 9.85 -3.95
N VAL A 82 7.11 10.59 -2.99
CA VAL A 82 5.70 11.03 -3.04
C VAL A 82 5.48 12.05 -4.15
N VAL A 83 6.40 13.02 -4.27
CA VAL A 83 6.38 14.02 -5.34
C VAL A 83 6.57 13.33 -6.69
N MET A 84 7.54 12.41 -6.81
CA MET A 84 7.75 11.65 -8.06
C MET A 84 6.51 10.84 -8.46
N ASN A 85 5.86 10.18 -7.51
CA ASN A 85 4.59 9.48 -7.73
C ASN A 85 3.46 10.43 -8.20
N CYS A 86 3.41 11.64 -7.66
CA CYS A 86 2.47 12.67 -8.09
C CYS A 86 2.74 13.09 -9.55
N VAL A 87 3.99 13.38 -9.89
CA VAL A 87 4.42 13.78 -11.23
C VAL A 87 4.13 12.67 -12.26
N MET A 88 4.47 11.41 -11.97
CA MET A 88 4.15 10.28 -12.84
C MET A 88 2.63 10.13 -13.04
N THR A 89 1.84 10.26 -11.96
CA THR A 89 0.37 10.22 -12.07
C THR A 89 -0.17 11.37 -12.92
N ALA A 90 0.41 12.57 -12.79
CA ALA A 90 -0.01 13.74 -13.55
C ALA A 90 0.31 13.59 -15.05
N PHE A 91 1.51 13.12 -15.41
CA PHE A 91 1.85 12.82 -16.80
C PHE A 91 0.96 11.72 -17.40
N ILE A 92 0.69 10.64 -16.66
CA ILE A 92 -0.24 9.59 -17.11
C ILE A 92 -1.62 10.17 -17.42
N ARG A 93 -2.13 11.08 -16.60
CA ARG A 93 -3.44 11.72 -16.81
C ARG A 93 -3.42 12.69 -17.99
N ALA A 94 -2.31 13.36 -18.23
CA ALA A 94 -2.09 14.21 -19.40
C ALA A 94 -1.77 13.44 -20.70
N GLY A 95 -1.83 12.11 -20.69
CA GLY A 95 -1.58 11.27 -21.87
C GLY A 95 -0.11 10.96 -22.14
N GLU A 96 0.83 11.57 -21.41
CA GLU A 96 2.29 11.39 -21.55
C GLU A 96 2.78 10.14 -20.79
N VAL A 97 2.28 8.98 -21.18
CA VAL A 97 2.57 7.70 -20.53
C VAL A 97 4.05 7.31 -20.66
N GLU A 98 4.69 7.61 -21.79
CA GLU A 98 6.11 7.25 -22.01
C GLU A 98 7.04 8.05 -21.09
N THR A 99 6.77 9.34 -20.88
CA THR A 99 7.49 10.16 -19.90
C THR A 99 7.38 9.57 -18.49
N ALA A 100 6.18 9.13 -18.09
CA ALA A 100 5.99 8.48 -16.81
C ALA A 100 6.78 7.17 -16.69
N LYS A 101 6.82 6.33 -17.73
CA LYS A 101 7.63 5.10 -17.75
C LYS A 101 9.13 5.38 -17.64
N GLN A 102 9.63 6.42 -18.29
CA GLN A 102 11.03 6.84 -18.16
C GLN A 102 11.37 7.26 -16.73
N LEU A 103 10.47 8.00 -16.07
CA LEU A 103 10.64 8.36 -14.66
C LEU A 103 10.67 7.13 -13.75
N TYR A 104 9.81 6.15 -14.01
CA TYR A 104 9.81 4.87 -13.28
C TYR A 104 11.12 4.09 -13.48
N ALA A 105 11.61 3.99 -14.72
CA ALA A 105 12.89 3.33 -15.00
C ALA A 105 14.04 3.97 -14.21
N LYS A 106 14.10 5.31 -14.15
CA LYS A 106 15.08 6.04 -13.33
C LYS A 106 14.98 5.72 -11.83
N MET A 107 13.76 5.55 -11.31
CA MET A 107 13.56 5.15 -9.91
C MET A 107 14.05 3.71 -9.65
N MET A 108 13.82 2.79 -10.59
CA MET A 108 14.34 1.41 -10.50
C MET A 108 15.88 1.37 -10.56
N GLU A 109 16.50 2.18 -11.41
CA GLU A 109 17.96 2.32 -11.47
C GLU A 109 18.53 2.87 -10.15
N ALA A 110 17.88 3.88 -9.56
CA ALA A 110 18.26 4.44 -8.28
C ALA A 110 18.14 3.42 -7.14
N GLU A 111 17.11 2.58 -7.16
CA GLU A 111 16.95 1.46 -6.22
C GLU A 111 18.08 0.45 -6.35
N ALA A 112 18.36 -0.01 -7.59
CA ALA A 112 19.43 -0.96 -7.85
C ALA A 112 20.80 -0.42 -7.40
N ALA A 113 21.08 0.86 -7.66
CA ALA A 113 22.29 1.52 -7.20
C ALA A 113 22.37 1.61 -5.67
N SER A 114 21.24 1.87 -4.98
CA SER A 114 21.17 1.86 -3.52
C SER A 114 21.41 0.46 -2.93
N GLN A 115 20.88 -0.57 -3.59
CA GLN A 115 21.10 -1.96 -3.20
C GLN A 115 22.56 -2.38 -3.39
N ALA A 116 23.22 -1.95 -4.47
CA ALA A 116 24.62 -2.25 -4.73
C ALA A 116 25.59 -1.54 -3.77
N ALA A 117 25.27 -0.32 -3.33
CA ALA A 117 26.10 0.47 -2.42
C ALA A 117 26.06 -0.04 -0.96
N THR A 118 25.00 -0.77 -0.58
CA THR A 118 24.81 -1.26 0.78
C THR A 118 25.47 -2.64 0.93
N GLY A 119 26.68 -2.70 1.48
CA GLY A 119 27.45 -3.94 1.64
C GLY A 119 26.75 -5.07 2.44
N PRO A 120 27.33 -6.29 2.45
CA PRO A 120 26.72 -7.52 2.99
C PRO A 120 26.39 -7.51 4.50
N SER A 121 26.75 -6.46 5.25
CA SER A 121 26.69 -6.39 6.73
C SER A 121 25.30 -6.09 7.35
N MET A 122 24.34 -5.51 6.61
CA MET A 122 22.97 -5.25 7.10
C MET A 122 22.03 -6.46 6.93
N ASP A 123 21.17 -6.77 7.90
CA ASP A 123 20.19 -7.87 7.82
C ASP A 123 19.22 -7.68 6.63
N PRO A 124 19.13 -8.62 5.66
CA PRO A 124 18.27 -8.53 4.48
C PRO A 124 16.78 -8.32 4.77
N LYS A 125 16.31 -8.63 5.98
CA LYS A 125 14.92 -8.37 6.40
C LYS A 125 14.67 -6.88 6.63
N ARG A 126 15.58 -6.22 7.38
CA ARG A 126 15.58 -4.76 7.62
C ARG A 126 15.86 -3.97 6.33
N ARG A 127 16.57 -4.57 5.36
CA ARG A 127 16.86 -4.00 4.02
C ARG A 127 15.61 -3.76 3.15
N ARG A 128 14.52 -4.51 3.37
CA ARG A 128 13.29 -4.49 2.53
C ARG A 128 12.07 -3.91 3.25
N GLU A 129 12.17 -3.71 4.56
CA GLU A 129 11.09 -3.19 5.41
C GLU A 129 11.00 -1.65 5.40
N SER A 130 12.03 -0.92 4.96
CA SER A 130 12.14 0.51 5.30
C SER A 130 11.18 1.45 4.55
N ASN A 131 10.58 1.06 3.42
CA ASN A 131 9.84 2.02 2.56
C ASN A 131 8.41 1.60 2.19
N LEU A 132 7.94 0.42 2.62
CA LEU A 132 6.86 -0.29 1.91
C LEU A 132 5.72 -0.67 2.83
N ARG A 133 4.79 0.28 3.01
CA ARG A 133 3.55 0.07 3.79
C ARG A 133 2.46 -0.51 2.90
N SER A 134 1.93 -1.68 3.25
CA SER A 134 0.77 -2.30 2.61
C SER A 134 -0.52 -1.52 2.91
N GLU A 135 -0.56 -0.88 4.09
CA GLU A 135 -1.66 -0.05 4.54
C GLU A 135 -1.54 1.38 4.01
N MET A 136 -2.43 1.71 3.07
CA MET A 136 -2.50 3.04 2.46
C MET A 136 -2.82 4.16 3.47
N GLY A 137 -3.46 3.84 4.60
CA GLY A 137 -3.72 4.80 5.68
C GLY A 137 -2.43 5.24 6.37
N LEU A 138 -1.64 4.26 6.83
CA LEU A 138 -0.33 4.48 7.43
C LEU A 138 0.65 5.15 6.45
N TYR A 139 0.63 4.75 5.17
CA TYR A 139 1.40 5.42 4.12
C TYR A 139 1.08 6.92 4.02
N ARG A 140 -0.21 7.27 3.97
CA ARG A 140 -0.64 8.67 3.87
C ARG A 140 -0.23 9.49 5.09
N ASN A 141 -0.25 8.88 6.28
CA ASN A 141 0.16 9.56 7.51
C ASN A 141 1.65 9.85 7.51
N ASP A 142 2.48 8.87 7.12
CA ASP A 142 3.93 9.06 7.01
C ASP A 142 4.31 10.08 5.93
N ALA A 143 3.70 9.99 4.75
CA ALA A 143 3.92 10.94 3.67
C ALA A 143 3.58 12.38 4.12
N LYS A 144 2.52 12.57 4.92
CA LYS A 144 2.19 13.87 5.51
C LYS A 144 3.22 14.31 6.54
N LYS A 145 3.66 13.42 7.44
CA LYS A 145 4.70 13.73 8.44
C LYS A 145 6.01 14.14 7.75
N LEU A 146 6.48 13.34 6.80
CA LEU A 146 7.67 13.63 6.02
C LEU A 146 7.53 14.93 5.22
N GLY A 147 6.39 15.15 4.55
CA GLY A 147 6.13 16.38 3.82
C GLY A 147 6.19 17.64 4.70
N ARG A 148 5.71 17.57 5.95
CA ARG A 148 5.83 18.69 6.92
C ARG A 148 7.28 18.98 7.29
N VAL A 149 8.08 17.92 7.51
CA VAL A 149 9.52 18.06 7.80
C VAL A 149 10.24 18.69 6.60
N LEU A 150 9.99 18.17 5.39
CA LEU A 150 10.64 18.65 4.17
C LEU A 150 10.18 20.06 3.76
N GLN A 151 9.01 20.53 4.17
CA GLN A 151 8.59 21.90 3.90
C GLN A 151 9.59 22.94 4.45
N GLY A 152 10.28 22.65 5.55
CA GLY A 152 11.32 23.54 6.09
C GLY A 152 12.64 23.53 5.30
N SER A 153 12.85 22.54 4.43
CA SER A 153 14.10 22.36 3.69
C SER A 153 14.27 23.35 2.54
N ALA A 154 13.19 23.96 2.04
CA ALA A 154 13.25 24.90 0.91
C ALA A 154 14.10 26.14 1.24
N ALA A 155 14.02 26.64 2.48
CA ALA A 155 14.81 27.77 2.94
C ALA A 155 16.33 27.48 2.96
N LEU A 156 16.72 26.21 3.10
CA LEU A 156 18.13 25.79 3.12
C LEU A 156 18.83 26.07 1.79
N LYS A 157 18.10 26.09 0.67
CA LYS A 157 18.70 26.39 -0.64
C LYS A 157 19.33 27.79 -0.68
N GLY A 158 18.73 28.77 0.01
CA GLY A 158 19.22 30.14 0.08
C GLY A 158 20.30 30.36 1.15
N THR A 159 20.21 29.67 2.29
CA THR A 159 21.14 29.86 3.41
C THR A 159 22.35 28.93 3.37
N LEU A 160 22.16 27.66 2.99
CA LEU A 160 23.14 26.58 3.07
C LEU A 160 23.02 25.64 1.83
N PRO A 161 23.42 26.11 0.64
CA PRO A 161 23.18 25.40 -0.62
C PRO A 161 23.85 24.02 -0.70
N ASP A 162 25.04 23.86 -0.10
CA ASP A 162 25.75 22.58 -0.09
C ASP A 162 25.03 21.52 0.76
N TYR A 163 24.50 21.93 1.92
CA TYR A 163 23.69 21.05 2.77
C TYR A 163 22.35 20.73 2.13
N HIS A 164 21.73 21.69 1.44
CA HIS A 164 20.52 21.45 0.65
C HIS A 164 20.77 20.40 -0.45
N ARG A 165 21.88 20.52 -1.19
CA ARG A 165 22.26 19.53 -2.21
C ARG A 165 22.52 18.16 -1.58
N ALA A 166 23.30 18.09 -0.50
CA ALA A 166 23.55 16.84 0.20
C ALA A 166 22.26 16.19 0.72
N LEU A 167 21.31 17.00 1.21
CA LEU A 167 19.99 16.54 1.61
C LEU A 167 19.22 15.97 0.41
N GLN A 168 19.14 16.69 -0.72
CA GLN A 168 18.49 16.19 -1.93
C GLN A 168 19.11 14.88 -2.43
N ASP A 169 20.44 14.78 -2.39
CA ASP A 169 21.18 13.59 -2.82
C ASP A 169 20.93 12.39 -1.89
N SER A 170 20.59 12.66 -0.61
CA SER A 170 20.18 11.63 0.35
C SER A 170 18.76 11.10 0.08
N PHE A 171 17.85 11.95 -0.42
CA PHE A 171 16.49 11.58 -0.83
C PHE A 171 16.47 11.08 -2.27
N ARG A 172 17.02 9.88 -2.50
CA ARG A 172 16.86 9.19 -3.79
C ARG A 172 15.42 8.71 -3.91
N ALA A 173 14.74 9.07 -4.99
CA ALA A 173 13.40 8.57 -5.28
C ALA A 173 13.46 7.08 -5.65
N VAL A 174 13.09 6.23 -4.69
CA VAL A 174 12.99 4.77 -4.83
C VAL A 174 11.52 4.39 -5.01
N PRO A 175 11.18 3.39 -5.84
CA PRO A 175 9.80 2.97 -6.05
C PRO A 175 9.19 2.43 -4.74
N ASP A 176 7.98 2.89 -4.43
CA ASP A 176 7.21 2.46 -3.27
C ASP A 176 5.94 1.70 -3.67
N THR A 177 5.15 1.24 -2.69
CA THR A 177 3.87 0.54 -2.93
C THR A 177 2.95 1.36 -3.85
N ARG A 178 3.00 2.69 -3.73
CA ARG A 178 2.17 3.60 -4.53
C ARG A 178 2.67 3.67 -5.97
N THR A 179 3.99 3.65 -6.20
CA THR A 179 4.61 3.57 -7.52
C THR A 179 4.11 2.34 -8.28
N PHE A 180 4.24 1.14 -7.70
CA PHE A 180 3.77 -0.08 -8.35
C PHE A 180 2.25 -0.06 -8.58
N HIS A 181 1.47 0.43 -7.61
CA HIS A 181 0.02 0.60 -7.80
C HIS A 181 -0.30 1.50 -9.01
N ILE A 182 0.42 2.60 -9.22
CA ILE A 182 0.20 3.52 -10.36
C ILE A 182 0.35 2.75 -11.69
N PHE A 183 1.45 2.01 -11.87
CA PHE A 183 1.71 1.29 -13.12
C PHE A 183 0.83 0.04 -13.29
N LEU A 184 0.58 -0.73 -12.24
CA LEU A 184 -0.37 -1.84 -12.30
C LEU A 184 -1.78 -1.34 -12.67
N SER A 185 -2.21 -0.22 -12.10
CA SER A 185 -3.49 0.42 -12.47
C SER A 185 -3.48 0.93 -13.91
N LEU A 186 -2.39 1.53 -14.38
CA LEU A 186 -2.23 1.98 -15.76
C LEU A 186 -2.41 0.82 -16.75
N HIS A 187 -1.71 -0.30 -16.50
CA HIS A 187 -1.78 -1.49 -17.36
C HIS A 187 -3.12 -2.20 -17.31
N ALA A 188 -3.75 -2.27 -16.13
CA ALA A 188 -5.07 -2.87 -15.98
C ALA A 188 -6.19 -2.01 -16.57
N ASN A 189 -6.09 -0.67 -16.52
CA ASN A 189 -7.23 0.21 -16.79
C ASN A 189 -7.12 1.02 -18.09
N THR A 190 -5.92 1.44 -18.46
CA THR A 190 -5.71 2.41 -19.55
C THR A 190 -5.08 1.75 -20.77
N THR A 191 -3.89 1.14 -20.62
CA THR A 191 -3.15 0.58 -21.77
C THR A 191 -3.63 -0.82 -22.15
N ALA A 192 -4.29 -1.52 -21.23
CA ALA A 192 -4.75 -2.91 -21.39
C ALA A 192 -3.62 -3.89 -21.75
N ASP A 193 -2.37 -3.59 -21.37
CA ASP A 193 -1.20 -4.43 -21.64
C ASP A 193 -0.91 -5.37 -20.45
N ILE A 194 -1.19 -6.66 -20.64
CA ILE A 194 -0.96 -7.69 -19.62
C ILE A 194 0.52 -8.03 -19.44
N ASN A 195 1.35 -7.87 -20.47
CA ASN A 195 2.78 -8.17 -20.35
C ASN A 195 3.48 -7.08 -19.54
N GLY A 196 3.15 -5.82 -19.80
CA GLY A 196 3.56 -4.70 -18.94
C GLY A 196 3.09 -4.90 -17.49
N PHE A 197 1.83 -5.33 -17.27
CA PHE A 197 1.35 -5.64 -15.93
C PHE A 197 2.21 -6.70 -15.23
N LYS A 198 2.55 -7.81 -15.91
CA LYS A 198 3.40 -8.87 -15.37
C LYS A 198 4.84 -8.42 -15.14
N SER A 199 5.39 -7.55 -15.99
CA SER A 199 6.72 -6.97 -15.81
C SER A 199 6.80 -6.17 -14.50
N ILE A 200 5.79 -5.32 -14.24
CA ILE A 200 5.72 -4.54 -13.00
C ILE A 200 5.56 -5.46 -11.77
N LEU A 201 4.84 -6.58 -11.89
CA LEU A 201 4.79 -7.59 -10.82
C LEU A 201 6.15 -8.22 -10.57
N ALA A 202 6.91 -8.55 -11.61
CA ALA A 202 8.25 -9.11 -11.45
C ALA A 202 9.22 -8.12 -10.79
N ASP A 203 9.14 -6.84 -11.14
CA ASP A 203 9.92 -5.78 -10.47
C ASP A 203 9.53 -5.67 -8.99
N MET A 204 8.23 -5.72 -8.70
CA MET A 204 7.69 -5.71 -7.34
C MET A 204 8.09 -6.97 -6.53
N GLU A 205 8.21 -8.14 -7.15
CA GLU A 205 8.70 -9.34 -6.48
C GLU A 205 10.19 -9.26 -6.14
N LYS A 206 10.98 -8.52 -6.92
CA LYS A 206 12.40 -8.30 -6.64
C LYS A 206 12.60 -7.30 -5.50
N ALA A 207 11.81 -6.23 -5.49
CA ALA A 207 11.90 -5.18 -4.48
C ALA A 207 11.36 -5.63 -3.10
N TYR A 208 10.42 -6.58 -3.02
CA TYR A 208 9.69 -6.90 -1.78
C TYR A 208 9.87 -8.37 -1.37
N VAL A 209 10.06 -8.62 -0.06
CA VAL A 209 9.99 -10.00 0.49
C VAL A 209 8.57 -10.55 0.38
N VAL A 210 7.59 -9.73 0.75
CA VAL A 210 6.17 -10.08 0.78
C VAL A 210 5.40 -8.95 0.12
N PRO A 211 4.98 -9.08 -1.15
CA PRO A 211 4.24 -8.03 -1.82
C PRO A 211 2.79 -7.95 -1.30
N PRO A 212 2.12 -6.78 -1.34
CA PRO A 212 0.69 -6.63 -1.02
C PRO A 212 -0.24 -7.36 -2.00
N ARG A 213 -0.37 -8.68 -1.79
CA ARG A 213 -1.11 -9.62 -2.64
C ARG A 213 -2.57 -9.21 -2.84
N GLY A 214 -3.25 -8.71 -1.80
CA GLY A 214 -4.65 -8.28 -1.90
C GLY A 214 -4.88 -7.16 -2.91
N MET A 215 -3.99 -6.16 -2.95
CA MET A 215 -4.03 -5.06 -3.91
C MET A 215 -3.74 -5.55 -5.33
N ILE A 216 -2.72 -6.40 -5.48
CA ILE A 216 -2.31 -7.00 -6.75
C ILE A 216 -3.48 -7.77 -7.39
N PHE A 217 -4.06 -8.73 -6.67
CA PHE A 217 -5.16 -9.54 -7.20
C PHE A 217 -6.37 -8.70 -7.56
N LEU A 218 -6.68 -7.67 -6.76
CA LEU A 218 -7.80 -6.77 -7.04
C LEU A 218 -7.60 -6.02 -8.36
N LEU A 219 -6.40 -5.46 -8.58
CA LEU A 219 -6.07 -4.80 -9.84
C LEU A 219 -6.07 -5.80 -11.00
N TYR A 220 -5.54 -7.00 -10.76
CA TYR A 220 -5.42 -8.00 -11.81
C TYR A 220 -6.80 -8.49 -12.30
N PHE A 221 -7.71 -8.87 -11.39
CA PHE A 221 -9.09 -9.20 -11.76
C PHE A 221 -9.84 -7.99 -12.34
N SER A 222 -9.57 -6.77 -11.88
CA SER A 222 -10.18 -5.58 -12.47
C SER A 222 -9.76 -5.35 -13.92
N GLY A 223 -8.51 -5.68 -14.26
CA GLY A 223 -8.00 -5.68 -15.63
C GLY A 223 -8.73 -6.70 -16.52
N PHE A 224 -8.90 -7.94 -16.05
CA PHE A 224 -9.69 -8.95 -16.77
C PHE A 224 -11.15 -8.51 -16.98
N ALA A 225 -11.78 -7.94 -15.94
CA ALA A 225 -13.15 -7.45 -16.01
C ALA A 225 -13.36 -6.35 -17.07
N ARG A 226 -12.34 -5.53 -17.32
CA ARG A 226 -12.38 -4.42 -18.29
C ARG A 226 -11.96 -4.86 -19.69
N ASN A 227 -10.86 -5.59 -19.78
CA ASN A 227 -10.15 -5.83 -21.04
C ASN A 227 -10.40 -7.23 -21.63
N GLY A 228 -10.95 -8.16 -20.85
CA GLY A 228 -11.17 -9.55 -21.26
C GLY A 228 -12.03 -9.73 -22.51
N ARG A 229 -12.83 -8.72 -22.87
CA ARG A 229 -13.69 -8.74 -24.06
C ARG A 229 -12.97 -8.48 -25.37
N TYR A 230 -11.82 -7.80 -25.33
CA TYR A 230 -11.14 -7.29 -26.52
C TYR A 230 -9.93 -8.15 -26.92
N ASN A 231 -9.74 -9.31 -26.26
CA ASN A 231 -8.64 -10.26 -26.48
C ASN A 231 -7.24 -9.63 -26.59
N LYS A 232 -7.00 -8.52 -25.89
CA LYS A 232 -5.71 -7.83 -25.81
C LYS A 232 -4.74 -8.54 -24.85
N GLY A 233 -4.62 -9.86 -24.96
CA GLY A 233 -3.83 -10.71 -24.07
C GLY A 233 -4.50 -11.11 -22.74
N TRP A 234 -5.62 -10.49 -22.36
CA TRP A 234 -6.41 -10.83 -21.17
C TRP A 234 -7.31 -12.05 -21.41
N THR A 235 -6.72 -13.24 -21.54
CA THR A 235 -7.43 -14.47 -21.92
C THR A 235 -8.08 -15.20 -20.74
N ALA A 236 -9.07 -16.06 -21.04
CA ALA A 236 -9.72 -16.91 -20.03
C ALA A 236 -8.74 -17.88 -19.34
N GLU A 237 -7.75 -18.40 -20.06
CA GLU A 237 -6.73 -19.29 -19.51
C GLU A 237 -5.91 -18.61 -18.41
N GLN A 238 -5.46 -17.38 -18.67
CA GLN A 238 -4.71 -16.59 -17.70
C GLN A 238 -5.57 -16.19 -16.50
N LEU A 239 -6.86 -15.92 -16.71
CA LEU A 239 -7.80 -15.69 -15.62
C LEU A 239 -7.93 -16.93 -14.71
N GLN A 240 -8.01 -18.12 -15.28
CA GLN A 240 -8.08 -19.38 -14.54
C GLN A 240 -6.79 -19.66 -13.76
N GLU A 241 -5.63 -19.37 -14.33
CA GLU A 241 -4.35 -19.45 -13.62
C GLU A 241 -4.30 -18.45 -12.46
N THR A 242 -4.71 -17.21 -12.70
CA THR A 242 -4.78 -16.16 -11.68
C THR A 242 -5.73 -16.56 -10.55
N TRP A 243 -6.89 -17.16 -10.87
CA TRP A 243 -7.84 -17.68 -9.89
C TRP A 243 -7.25 -18.77 -9.00
N LYS A 244 -6.52 -19.73 -9.58
CA LYS A 244 -5.81 -20.78 -8.83
C LYS A 244 -4.77 -20.17 -7.88
N SER A 245 -3.98 -19.21 -8.36
CA SER A 245 -2.99 -18.50 -7.53
C SER A 245 -3.65 -17.69 -6.42
N TYR A 246 -4.78 -17.04 -6.68
CA TYR A 246 -5.57 -16.33 -5.68
C TYR A 246 -6.08 -17.26 -4.58
N LEU A 247 -6.65 -18.43 -4.93
CA LEU A 247 -7.12 -19.42 -3.96
C LEU A 247 -5.99 -19.93 -3.05
N ARG A 248 -4.80 -20.22 -3.62
CA ARG A 248 -3.62 -20.61 -2.81
C ARG A 248 -3.25 -19.51 -1.81
N ALA A 249 -3.17 -18.26 -2.28
CA ALA A 249 -2.84 -17.12 -1.41
C ALA A 249 -3.91 -16.88 -0.33
N LEU A 250 -5.19 -17.08 -0.66
CA LEU A 250 -6.31 -16.97 0.28
C LEU A 250 -6.24 -18.06 1.35
N HIS A 251 -5.95 -19.31 0.98
CA HIS A 251 -5.77 -20.40 1.93
C HIS A 251 -4.57 -20.15 2.84
N GLU A 252 -3.42 -19.74 2.29
CA GLU A 252 -2.22 -19.41 3.07
C GLU A 252 -2.48 -18.27 4.08
N SER A 253 -3.25 -17.26 3.67
CA SER A 253 -3.64 -16.15 4.55
C SER A 253 -4.58 -16.62 5.66
N SER A 254 -5.53 -17.50 5.33
CA SER A 254 -6.48 -18.07 6.30
C SER A 254 -5.78 -19.00 7.31
N THR A 255 -4.81 -19.81 6.88
CA THR A 255 -4.07 -20.71 7.79
C THR A 255 -3.21 -19.89 8.74
N ARG A 256 -2.49 -18.88 8.22
CA ARG A 256 -1.67 -17.96 9.02
C ARG A 256 -2.49 -17.26 10.09
N LEU A 257 -3.66 -16.74 9.72
CA LEU A 257 -4.56 -16.10 10.67
C LEU A 257 -5.04 -17.09 11.76
N THR A 258 -5.38 -18.32 11.37
CA THR A 258 -5.83 -19.35 12.32
C THR A 258 -4.72 -19.76 13.29
N GLU A 259 -3.48 -19.86 12.82
CA GLU A 259 -2.31 -20.15 13.65
C GLU A 259 -2.01 -19.02 14.65
N LEU A 260 -2.14 -17.76 14.23
CA LEU A 260 -2.02 -16.62 15.14
C LEU A 260 -3.03 -16.68 16.29
N TYR A 261 -4.30 -16.92 15.99
CA TYR A 261 -5.33 -17.07 17.02
C TYR A 261 -5.06 -18.26 17.95
N ARG A 262 -4.61 -19.39 17.41
CA ARG A 262 -4.24 -20.56 18.23
C ARG A 262 -3.07 -20.27 19.17
N ASN A 263 -2.05 -19.54 18.69
CA ASN A 263 -0.87 -19.21 19.50
C ASN A 263 -1.19 -18.18 20.58
N GLN A 264 -2.08 -17.22 20.32
CA GLN A 264 -2.58 -16.29 21.33
C GLN A 264 -3.34 -17.01 22.45
N GLN A 265 -4.19 -17.99 22.10
CA GLN A 265 -4.90 -18.80 23.10
C GLN A 265 -3.94 -19.63 23.98
N LYS A 266 -2.83 -20.11 23.42
CA LYS A 266 -1.79 -20.82 24.18
C LYS A 266 -0.96 -19.91 25.08
N SER A 267 -0.71 -18.66 24.68
CA SER A 267 0.02 -17.67 25.49
C SER A 267 -0.79 -17.09 26.66
N GLY A 268 -2.12 -17.27 26.66
CA GLY A 268 -3.02 -16.86 27.75
C GLY A 268 -3.18 -17.88 28.88
N LEU A 269 -2.67 -19.11 28.73
CA LEU A 269 -2.65 -20.14 29.78
C LEU A 269 -1.29 -20.19 30.49
N THR A 270 -0.96 -19.15 31.25
CA THR A 270 0.04 -19.23 32.33
C THR A 270 -0.54 -18.72 33.65
N THR A 271 -1.71 -19.23 34.03
CA THR A 271 -2.15 -19.23 35.43
C THR A 271 -2.31 -20.68 35.87
N PRO A 272 -1.57 -21.15 36.89
CA PRO A 272 -1.77 -22.48 37.40
C PRO A 272 -3.03 -22.46 38.28
N PHE A 273 -4.15 -22.99 37.78
CA PHE A 273 -5.27 -23.32 38.65
C PHE A 273 -5.77 -24.74 38.42
N LEU A 274 -5.84 -25.43 39.55
CA LEU A 274 -6.38 -26.75 39.80
C LEU A 274 -7.84 -26.88 39.35
N GLY A 275 -8.22 -28.10 38.97
CA GLY A 275 -9.61 -28.55 38.97
C GLY A 275 -10.18 -28.74 37.57
N GLY A 276 -10.40 -30.00 37.22
CA GLY A 276 -10.80 -30.42 35.89
C GLY A 276 -12.21 -30.00 35.49
N THR A 277 -12.45 -30.04 34.18
CA THR A 277 -13.59 -30.74 33.58
C THR A 277 -13.35 -30.85 32.08
N SER A 278 -13.66 -32.03 31.58
CA SER A 278 -13.57 -32.50 30.20
C SER A 278 -14.26 -31.56 29.20
N ALA A 279 -13.54 -31.15 28.14
CA ALA A 279 -14.14 -30.62 26.92
C ALA A 279 -13.42 -31.22 25.70
N PHE A 280 -14.23 -31.85 24.84
CA PHE A 280 -13.88 -32.64 23.67
C PHE A 280 -12.80 -32.00 22.78
N GLU A 281 -11.66 -32.69 22.67
CA GLU A 281 -10.59 -32.41 21.73
C GLU A 281 -10.94 -33.08 20.38
N VAL A 282 -11.40 -32.31 19.41
CA VAL A 282 -11.48 -32.78 18.02
C VAL A 282 -10.07 -32.70 17.44
N ALA A 283 -9.31 -33.78 17.60
CA ALA A 283 -8.00 -33.96 16.99
C ALA A 283 -8.15 -34.06 15.46
N TYR A 284 -7.63 -33.06 14.74
CA TYR A 284 -7.25 -33.24 13.34
C TYR A 284 -5.77 -33.65 13.29
N PRO A 285 -5.39 -34.58 12.39
CA PRO A 285 -4.04 -35.12 12.35
C PRO A 285 -3.02 -34.00 12.13
N SER A 286 -2.11 -33.86 13.09
CA SER A 286 -0.95 -32.99 13.01
C SER A 286 -0.01 -33.51 11.92
N VAL A 287 -0.01 -32.85 10.77
CA VAL A 287 1.09 -32.98 9.80
C VAL A 287 2.25 -32.17 10.36
N THR A 288 3.26 -32.86 10.87
CA THR A 288 4.59 -32.29 11.09
C THR A 288 5.12 -31.81 9.75
N ARG A 289 5.18 -30.50 9.55
CA ARG A 289 5.86 -29.91 8.40
C ARG A 289 7.11 -29.21 8.93
N GLU A 290 8.26 -29.70 8.45
CA GLU A 290 9.52 -28.97 8.51
C GLU A 290 9.31 -27.52 8.02
N PRO A 291 10.05 -26.54 8.57
CA PRO A 291 9.87 -25.12 8.23
C PRO A 291 10.20 -24.92 6.76
N SER A 292 9.18 -24.93 5.92
CA SER A 292 9.32 -24.68 4.50
C SER A 292 9.67 -23.21 4.30
N ASP A 293 10.93 -22.97 3.93
CA ASP A 293 11.29 -22.00 2.88
C ASP A 293 10.25 -22.09 1.75
N PHE A 294 10.09 -21.03 0.95
CA PHE A 294 9.14 -20.86 -0.17
C PHE A 294 7.92 -19.99 0.17
N ASN A 295 8.12 -18.69 -0.03
CA ASN A 295 7.07 -17.78 -0.47
C ASN A 295 6.29 -18.42 -1.63
N THR A 296 4.96 -18.49 -1.55
CA THR A 296 4.10 -18.81 -2.69
C THR A 296 4.40 -17.84 -3.82
N THR A 297 5.00 -18.34 -4.92
CA THR A 297 5.26 -17.55 -6.11
C THR A 297 3.93 -17.11 -6.72
N LEU A 298 3.84 -15.83 -7.07
CA LEU A 298 2.80 -15.30 -7.96
C LEU A 298 2.94 -15.99 -9.33
N PRO A 299 1.96 -15.88 -10.24
CA PRO A 299 2.02 -16.54 -11.54
C PRO A 299 3.09 -15.89 -12.45
N THR A 300 4.33 -16.28 -12.19
CA THR A 300 5.54 -16.00 -12.96
C THR A 300 6.24 -17.35 -13.12
N SER A 301 6.44 -17.76 -14.37
CA SER A 301 6.75 -19.15 -14.74
C SER A 301 8.15 -19.63 -14.31
N GLY A 302 8.18 -20.72 -13.52
CA GLY A 302 9.02 -21.92 -13.69
C GLY A 302 10.54 -21.88 -13.48
N SER A 303 11.04 -22.55 -12.42
CA SER A 303 11.90 -23.76 -12.50
C SER A 303 12.58 -24.07 -11.16
N ALA A 304 12.93 -25.35 -10.98
CA ALA A 304 13.31 -26.01 -9.74
C ALA A 304 14.83 -26.26 -9.60
N SER A 305 15.34 -26.34 -8.37
CA SER A 305 16.39 -27.30 -7.93
C SER A 305 16.64 -27.14 -6.42
N LYS A 306 16.31 -28.15 -5.61
CA LYS A 306 17.20 -29.21 -5.04
C LYS A 306 18.24 -28.68 -4.06
N GLY A 307 17.97 -28.92 -2.77
CA GLY A 307 18.86 -28.59 -1.66
C GLY A 307 19.93 -29.64 -1.35
N LYS A 308 20.74 -29.31 -0.33
CA LYS A 308 21.45 -30.24 0.55
C LYS A 308 21.66 -29.59 1.92
N SER A 309 21.28 -30.33 2.94
CA SER A 309 21.38 -30.12 4.39
C SER A 309 22.80 -30.35 4.93
N HIS A 310 23.14 -29.70 6.05
CA HIS A 310 23.85 -30.35 7.17
C HIS A 310 23.72 -29.58 8.49
N GLU A 311 23.73 -30.36 9.57
CA GLU A 311 23.30 -30.15 10.95
C GLU A 311 24.27 -29.39 11.88
N VAL A 312 23.63 -28.68 12.83
CA VAL A 312 23.83 -28.67 14.31
C VAL A 312 25.25 -28.53 14.90
N GLY A 313 25.37 -27.53 15.78
CA GLY A 313 26.30 -27.55 16.90
C GLY A 313 26.21 -26.30 17.78
N ASN A 314 25.41 -26.34 18.85
CA ASN A 314 25.57 -25.46 20.02
C ASN A 314 26.12 -26.33 21.16
N PRO A 315 26.95 -25.82 22.09
CA PRO A 315 26.35 -25.39 23.36
C PRO A 315 27.07 -24.28 24.15
N LYS A 316 26.25 -23.54 24.94
CA LYS A 316 26.47 -23.03 26.33
C LYS A 316 27.57 -21.97 26.55
N ALA A 317 27.60 -21.14 27.59
CA ALA A 317 26.69 -20.50 28.56
C ALA A 317 27.59 -19.61 29.48
N ARG A 318 26.99 -18.73 30.31
CA ARG A 318 27.51 -18.08 31.55
C ARG A 318 28.47 -16.85 31.39
N THR A 319 28.46 -15.77 32.17
CA THR A 319 27.68 -15.25 33.34
C THR A 319 27.89 -13.72 33.46
N MET A 320 26.93 -13.07 34.14
CA MET A 320 26.80 -11.70 34.71
C MET A 320 28.02 -10.81 35.03
N THR A 321 27.76 -9.48 35.00
CA THR A 321 27.91 -8.57 36.16
C THR A 321 27.05 -7.30 36.02
N GLN A 322 26.41 -6.92 37.14
CA GLN A 322 25.71 -5.65 37.42
C GLN A 322 26.72 -4.54 37.81
N ALA A 323 26.34 -3.27 37.63
CA ALA A 323 26.63 -2.19 38.59
C ALA A 323 25.66 -1.00 38.39
N ASP A 324 25.04 -0.59 39.50
CA ASP A 324 24.12 0.53 39.69
C ASP A 324 24.83 1.90 39.73
N GLY A 325 24.04 2.97 39.48
CA GLY A 325 24.40 4.35 39.81
C GLY A 325 23.36 5.40 39.37
N LYS A 326 22.60 5.95 40.32
CA LYS A 326 21.69 7.13 40.29
C LYS A 326 21.97 7.95 41.59
N PRO A 327 21.42 9.16 41.85
CA PRO A 327 20.73 10.19 41.03
C PRO A 327 21.08 11.68 41.41
N GLY A 328 20.42 12.68 40.79
CA GLY A 328 20.25 14.08 41.28
C GLY A 328 19.93 15.08 40.14
N ALA A 329 18.66 15.47 39.91
CA ALA A 329 17.98 16.73 40.32
C ALA A 329 18.54 17.99 39.60
N ASP A 330 17.78 18.75 38.80
CA ASP A 330 16.67 19.62 39.23
C ASP A 330 15.51 19.77 38.22
N ASN A 331 14.30 19.86 38.78
CA ASN A 331 13.02 20.21 38.16
C ASN A 331 12.65 21.67 38.46
N ALA A 332 12.08 22.38 37.49
CA ALA A 332 11.01 23.38 37.67
C ALA A 332 10.46 23.70 36.25
N PHE A 333 9.26 23.29 35.86
CA PHE A 333 7.99 23.88 36.29
C PHE A 333 6.81 22.90 36.02
N ARG A 334 6.07 22.59 37.10
CA ARG A 334 4.78 21.86 37.22
C ARG A 334 3.61 22.77 36.79
N ASP A 335 2.35 22.40 36.56
CA ASP A 335 1.52 21.19 36.62
C ASP A 335 0.20 21.58 35.90
N MET A 336 -0.47 20.67 35.19
CA MET A 336 -1.93 20.50 35.10
C MET A 336 -2.26 19.54 33.96
N GLU A 337 -2.43 18.24 34.27
CA GLU A 337 -3.25 17.23 33.54
C GLU A 337 -2.91 15.83 34.09
N GLY A 338 -3.36 15.53 35.31
CA GLY A 338 -3.01 14.30 36.05
C GLY A 338 -4.10 13.23 36.08
N ALA A 339 -4.96 13.13 35.06
CA ALA A 339 -6.01 12.11 35.02
C ALA A 339 -6.17 11.39 33.66
N ASP A 340 -5.44 11.84 32.62
CA ASP A 340 -5.56 11.28 31.26
C ASP A 340 -4.43 10.31 30.88
N GLU A 341 -3.28 10.34 31.59
CA GLU A 341 -2.09 9.54 31.22
C GLU A 341 -2.29 8.01 31.34
N GLU A 342 -3.05 7.50 32.32
CA GLU A 342 -3.30 6.06 32.45
C GLU A 342 -4.29 5.54 31.37
N ILE A 343 -5.21 6.40 30.92
CA ILE A 343 -6.14 6.08 29.83
C ILE A 343 -5.41 6.15 28.48
N GLU A 344 -4.47 7.09 28.34
CA GLU A 344 -3.67 7.27 27.12
C GLU A 344 -2.59 6.18 26.97
N GLU A 345 -1.93 5.73 28.04
CA GLU A 345 -1.05 4.55 28.00
C GLU A 345 -1.85 3.28 27.69
N HIS A 346 -3.03 3.07 28.27
CA HIS A 346 -3.88 1.90 27.94
C HIS A 346 -4.53 1.98 26.56
N ALA A 347 -4.72 3.18 25.99
CA ALA A 347 -5.17 3.38 24.62
C ALA A 347 -4.01 3.18 23.63
N GLN A 348 -2.82 3.68 23.95
CA GLN A 348 -1.59 3.48 23.18
C GLN A 348 -1.14 2.03 23.22
N HIS A 349 -1.21 1.34 24.36
CA HIS A 349 -0.83 -0.08 24.49
C HIS A 349 -1.88 -1.02 23.85
N ARG A 350 -3.17 -0.64 23.83
CA ARG A 350 -4.20 -1.33 23.02
C ARG A 350 -4.01 -1.09 21.53
N GLN A 351 -3.71 0.15 21.12
CA GLN A 351 -3.37 0.47 19.74
C GLN A 351 -2.11 -0.26 19.30
N HIS A 352 -1.05 -0.30 20.12
CA HIS A 352 0.18 -1.06 19.86
C HIS A 352 -0.10 -2.57 19.76
N SER A 353 -0.98 -3.14 20.62
CA SER A 353 -1.35 -4.55 20.53
C SER A 353 -2.19 -4.91 19.29
N SER A 354 -3.03 -3.97 18.83
CA SER A 354 -3.82 -4.12 17.60
C SER A 354 -2.96 -3.91 16.36
N GLU A 355 -2.08 -2.91 16.38
CA GLU A 355 -1.06 -2.63 15.37
C GLU A 355 -0.06 -3.79 15.25
N GLU A 356 0.35 -4.44 16.34
CA GLU A 356 1.20 -5.64 16.32
C GLU A 356 0.51 -6.89 15.74
N ILE A 357 -0.82 -6.99 15.85
CA ILE A 357 -1.60 -8.08 15.24
C ILE A 357 -1.91 -7.75 13.77
N GLU A 358 -2.17 -6.49 13.44
CA GLU A 358 -2.43 -6.00 12.09
C GLU A 358 -1.15 -6.00 11.22
N THR A 359 -0.01 -5.60 11.77
CA THR A 359 1.32 -5.74 11.15
C THR A 359 1.69 -7.22 10.92
N ARG A 360 1.23 -8.15 11.75
CA ARG A 360 1.43 -9.61 11.54
C ARG A 360 0.50 -10.22 10.49
N ILE A 361 -0.57 -9.53 10.10
CA ILE A 361 -1.48 -9.88 9.00
C ILE A 361 -1.03 -9.22 7.68
N GLU A 362 0.09 -8.47 7.70
CA GLU A 362 0.62 -7.75 6.54
C GLU A 362 0.62 -8.61 5.28
N ASN A 363 -0.14 -8.14 4.30
CA ASN A 363 -0.30 -8.72 2.96
C ASN A 363 -1.19 -9.97 2.84
N GLY A 364 -1.99 -10.26 3.86
CA GLY A 364 -3.05 -11.27 3.78
C GLY A 364 -4.07 -10.98 2.66
N VAL A 365 -4.49 -12.03 1.96
CA VAL A 365 -5.55 -11.98 0.96
C VAL A 365 -6.87 -12.37 1.62
N PHE A 366 -7.91 -11.57 1.38
CA PHE A 366 -9.24 -11.81 1.93
C PHE A 366 -10.31 -11.81 0.84
N LEU A 367 -11.32 -12.65 1.04
CA LEU A 367 -12.50 -12.71 0.18
C LEU A 367 -13.58 -11.77 0.74
N GLY A 368 -13.47 -10.48 0.43
CA GLY A 368 -14.47 -9.46 0.76
C GLY A 368 -15.42 -9.15 -0.39
N ARG A 369 -16.51 -8.42 -0.12
CA ARG A 369 -17.51 -8.02 -1.15
C ARG A 369 -16.87 -7.46 -2.42
N ARG A 370 -15.95 -6.51 -2.26
CA ARG A 370 -15.30 -5.84 -3.39
C ARG A 370 -14.53 -6.83 -4.27
N MET A 371 -13.83 -7.78 -3.66
CA MET A 371 -13.08 -8.80 -4.39
C MET A 371 -14.03 -9.76 -5.13
N ILE A 372 -15.09 -10.24 -4.47
CA ILE A 372 -16.11 -11.13 -5.08
C ILE A 372 -16.73 -10.47 -6.31
N VAL A 373 -17.20 -9.23 -6.19
CA VAL A 373 -17.79 -8.47 -7.29
C VAL A 373 -16.80 -8.32 -8.46
N THR A 374 -15.53 -8.01 -8.17
CA THR A 374 -14.51 -7.87 -9.22
C THR A 374 -14.21 -9.21 -9.90
N ILE A 375 -14.13 -10.32 -9.15
CA ILE A 375 -13.95 -11.67 -9.71
C ILE A 375 -15.13 -12.04 -10.61
N LEU A 376 -16.37 -11.84 -10.15
CA LEU A 376 -17.57 -12.12 -10.96
C LEU A 376 -17.57 -11.33 -12.27
N ARG A 377 -17.16 -10.06 -12.23
CA ARG A 377 -17.02 -9.23 -13.43
C ARG A 377 -15.92 -9.73 -14.36
N ALA A 378 -14.80 -10.22 -13.83
CA ALA A 378 -13.71 -10.80 -14.60
C ALA A 378 -14.16 -12.05 -15.36
N PHE A 379 -14.78 -13.00 -14.65
CA PHE A 379 -15.32 -14.21 -15.27
C PHE A 379 -16.48 -13.93 -16.22
N GLY A 380 -17.35 -12.95 -15.91
CA GLY A 380 -18.39 -12.49 -16.84
C GLY A 380 -17.87 -11.79 -18.09
N ALA A 381 -16.63 -11.29 -18.08
CA ALA A 381 -15.98 -10.71 -19.25
C ALA A 381 -15.25 -11.75 -20.11
N CYS A 382 -14.60 -12.73 -19.48
CA CYS A 382 -13.73 -13.70 -20.16
C CYS A 382 -14.36 -15.09 -20.40
N CYS A 383 -15.40 -15.47 -19.67
CA CYS A 383 -15.91 -16.85 -19.62
C CYS A 383 -17.44 -16.92 -19.82
N GLY A 384 -17.94 -18.14 -20.03
CA GLY A 384 -19.38 -18.44 -20.15
C GLY A 384 -20.08 -18.66 -18.79
N PRO A 385 -21.41 -18.86 -18.80
CA PRO A 385 -22.23 -18.93 -17.58
C PRO A 385 -21.84 -20.09 -16.65
N ASP A 386 -21.43 -21.23 -17.20
CA ASP A 386 -21.08 -22.42 -16.42
C ASP A 386 -19.84 -22.19 -15.53
N GLU A 387 -18.81 -21.55 -16.09
CA GLU A 387 -17.59 -21.22 -15.36
C GLU A 387 -17.83 -20.14 -14.29
N ILE A 388 -18.70 -19.17 -14.57
CA ILE A 388 -19.11 -18.17 -13.57
C ILE A 388 -19.79 -18.85 -12.38
N MET A 389 -20.73 -19.77 -12.64
CA MET A 389 -21.44 -20.48 -11.59
C MET A 389 -20.50 -21.36 -10.76
N LYS A 390 -19.56 -22.06 -11.41
CA LYS A 390 -18.53 -22.86 -10.74
C LYS A 390 -17.67 -22.02 -9.79
N VAL A 391 -17.21 -20.85 -10.24
CA VAL A 391 -16.42 -19.94 -9.41
C VAL A 391 -17.25 -19.33 -8.28
N TRP A 392 -18.53 -19.01 -8.54
CA TRP A 392 -19.45 -18.55 -7.51
C TRP A 392 -19.62 -19.58 -6.38
N LEU A 393 -19.88 -20.85 -6.70
CA LEU A 393 -20.06 -21.91 -5.69
C LEU A 393 -18.79 -22.10 -4.85
N GLN A 394 -17.60 -21.98 -5.45
CA GLN A 394 -16.33 -22.01 -4.73
C GLN A 394 -16.20 -20.80 -3.78
N MET A 395 -16.51 -19.60 -4.26
CA MET A 395 -16.50 -18.39 -3.43
C MET A 395 -17.52 -18.46 -2.29
N GLU A 396 -18.73 -18.94 -2.55
CA GLU A 396 -19.80 -19.06 -1.56
C GLU A 396 -19.40 -19.99 -0.41
N ARG A 397 -18.77 -21.13 -0.73
CA ARG A 397 -18.25 -22.08 0.27
C ARG A 397 -17.22 -21.44 1.19
N ILE A 398 -16.31 -20.62 0.64
CA ILE A 398 -15.23 -19.97 1.41
C ILE A 398 -15.75 -18.76 2.17
N TRP A 399 -16.59 -17.93 1.54
CA TRP A 399 -17.04 -16.66 2.08
C TRP A 399 -18.09 -16.80 3.19
N GLN A 400 -18.89 -17.86 3.14
CA GLN A 400 -19.98 -18.18 4.07
C GLN A 400 -20.97 -17.01 4.23
N PRO A 401 -21.85 -16.75 3.23
CA PRO A 401 -22.77 -15.60 3.23
C PRO A 401 -23.61 -15.45 4.50
N ARG A 402 -23.98 -16.57 5.14
CA ARG A 402 -24.77 -16.60 6.39
C ARG A 402 -24.11 -15.87 7.56
N LYS A 403 -22.78 -15.71 7.54
CA LYS A 403 -22.00 -15.02 8.58
C LYS A 403 -21.62 -13.59 8.19
N ARG A 404 -22.18 -13.06 7.10
CA ARG A 404 -21.82 -11.76 6.52
C ARG A 404 -23.00 -10.78 6.57
N LYS A 405 -22.71 -9.49 6.38
CA LYS A 405 -23.74 -8.46 6.35
C LYS A 405 -24.71 -8.71 5.20
N ALA A 406 -26.02 -8.66 5.46
CA ALA A 406 -27.05 -8.93 4.46
C ALA A 406 -26.93 -8.06 3.19
N LEU A 407 -26.58 -6.78 3.37
CA LEU A 407 -26.32 -5.84 2.27
C LEU A 407 -25.18 -6.32 1.35
N ASP A 408 -24.09 -6.83 1.93
CA ASP A 408 -22.96 -7.31 1.15
C ASP A 408 -23.35 -8.55 0.33
N VAL A 409 -24.14 -9.46 0.92
CA VAL A 409 -24.66 -10.66 0.26
C VAL A 409 -25.59 -10.29 -0.89
N MET A 410 -26.53 -9.36 -0.68
CA MET A 410 -27.41 -8.88 -1.75
C MET A 410 -26.63 -8.34 -2.94
N ILE A 411 -25.67 -7.43 -2.70
CA ILE A 411 -24.85 -6.83 -3.77
C ILE A 411 -24.11 -7.92 -4.57
N THR A 412 -23.54 -8.92 -3.90
CA THR A 412 -22.82 -9.99 -4.60
C THR A 412 -23.73 -10.87 -5.44
N ARG A 413 -24.96 -11.14 -4.97
CA ARG A 413 -25.95 -11.93 -5.71
C ARG A 413 -26.52 -11.17 -6.90
N GLU A 414 -26.81 -9.89 -6.73
CA GLU A 414 -27.27 -9.02 -7.82
C GLU A 414 -26.20 -8.96 -8.94
N GLU A 415 -24.92 -8.83 -8.58
CA GLU A 415 -23.85 -8.85 -9.58
C GLU A 415 -23.75 -10.21 -10.27
N LEU A 416 -23.90 -11.34 -9.55
CA LEU A 416 -23.91 -12.67 -10.15
C LEU A 416 -25.02 -12.79 -11.21
N GLU A 417 -26.25 -12.45 -10.84
CA GLU A 417 -27.40 -12.49 -11.73
C GLU A 417 -27.18 -11.62 -12.98
N LYS A 418 -26.63 -10.42 -12.77
CA LYS A 418 -26.28 -9.51 -13.86
C LYS A 418 -25.26 -10.11 -14.82
N GLN A 419 -24.24 -10.82 -14.32
CA GLN A 419 -23.25 -11.45 -15.19
C GLN A 419 -23.82 -12.69 -15.91
N MET A 420 -24.62 -13.51 -15.22
CA MET A 420 -25.31 -14.66 -15.81
C MET A 420 -26.23 -14.25 -16.97
N ASN A 421 -27.08 -13.23 -16.75
CA ASN A 421 -27.98 -12.70 -17.77
C ASN A 421 -27.21 -12.09 -18.97
N ARG A 422 -26.07 -11.45 -18.70
CA ARG A 422 -25.20 -10.90 -19.75
C ARG A 422 -24.56 -11.97 -20.61
N THR A 423 -24.16 -13.11 -20.03
CA THR A 423 -23.57 -14.22 -20.77
C THR A 423 -24.62 -15.05 -21.51
N GLN A 424 -25.82 -15.23 -20.96
CA GLN A 424 -26.92 -15.94 -21.62
C GLN A 424 -27.47 -15.21 -22.85
N ARG A 425 -27.46 -13.87 -22.85
CA ARG A 425 -27.79 -13.07 -24.06
C ARG A 425 -26.74 -13.17 -25.17
N ARG A 426 -25.61 -13.85 -24.94
CA ARG A 426 -24.47 -13.92 -25.86
C ARG A 426 -24.23 -15.33 -26.42
N SER A 427 -24.69 -16.37 -25.73
CA SER A 427 -24.78 -17.74 -26.26
C SER A 427 -25.98 -17.86 -27.18
#